data_AF-A0A961RSA0-F1
#
_entry.id   AF-A0A961RSA0-F1
#
_cell.length_a   1.000
_cell.length_b   1.000
_cell.length_c   1.000
_cell.angle_alpha   90.00
_cell.angle_beta   90.00
_cell.angle_gamma   90.00
#
_symmetry.space_group_name_H-M   'P 1'
#
loop_
_entity.id
_entity.type
_entity.pdbx_description
1 polymer ?
#
loop_
_entity_poly.entity_id
_entity_poly.type
_entity_poly.pdbx_seq_one_letter_code
_entity_poly.pdbx_strand_id
1 'polypeptide(L)'
;VLGAVVYKINDKPAQSLAANNGAKVPMEPGFEGRIDLPPGAEMIASSLDGSNILLSVRLAGGDSQLLVYSLAEDRIVARVAID
;
A
#
# COMPACT_ATOMS: atom_id res chain seq x y z
N VAL A 1 29.89 -15.89 55.63
CA VAL A 1 29.08 -14.79 55.05
C VAL A 1 29.00 -15.03 53.55
N LEU A 2 27.81 -15.15 52.96
CA LEU A 2 27.63 -15.34 51.50
C LEU A 2 27.42 -13.98 50.84
N GLY A 3 28.17 -13.69 49.77
CA GLY A 3 28.03 -12.46 48.98
C GLY A 3 27.13 -12.67 47.77
N ALA A 4 26.32 -11.67 47.44
CA ALA A 4 25.55 -11.64 46.20
C ALA A 4 26.33 -10.87 45.12
N VAL A 5 26.45 -11.46 43.93
CA VAL A 5 26.93 -10.75 42.74
C VAL A 5 25.72 -10.12 42.07
N VAL A 6 25.68 -8.78 42.04
CA VAL A 6 24.63 -8.03 41.36
C VAL A 6 25.20 -7.49 40.06
N TYR A 7 24.59 -7.83 38.93
CA TYR A 7 24.93 -7.24 37.65
C TYR A 7 24.17 -5.92 37.48
N LYS A 8 24.90 -4.82 37.30
CA LYS A 8 24.29 -3.51 37.02
C LYS A 8 23.96 -3.43 35.54
N ILE A 9 22.67 -3.48 35.21
CA ILE A 9 22.17 -3.24 33.86
C ILE A 9 21.98 -1.73 33.73
N ASN A 10 22.73 -1.09 32.81
CA ASN A 10 22.42 0.29 32.43
C ASN A 10 21.24 0.23 31.46
N ASP A 11 20.04 0.55 31.94
CA ASP A 11 18.92 0.86 31.06
C ASP A 11 19.30 2.11 30.25
N LYS A 12 19.65 1.90 28.97
CA LYS A 12 19.71 3.01 28.02
C LYS A 12 18.31 3.62 28.00
N PRO A 13 18.15 4.95 28.17
CA PRO A 13 16.85 5.55 27.93
C PRO A 13 16.45 5.17 26.51
N ALA A 14 15.28 4.54 26.38
CA ALA A 14 14.68 4.35 25.08
C ALA A 14 14.74 5.70 24.38
N GLN A 15 15.42 5.75 23.24
CA GLN A 15 15.39 6.92 22.38
C GLN A 15 13.91 7.21 22.17
N SER A 16 13.43 8.29 22.80
CA SER A 16 12.10 8.80 22.55
C SER A 16 12.08 8.99 21.04
N LEU A 17 11.34 8.11 20.35
CA LEU A 17 10.88 8.42 19.01
C LEU A 17 10.27 9.79 19.18
N ALA A 18 10.93 10.78 18.58
CA ALA A 18 10.47 12.15 18.62
C ALA A 18 8.97 12.07 18.42
N ALA A 19 8.21 12.60 19.39
CA ALA A 19 6.80 12.81 19.17
C ALA A 19 6.75 13.47 17.79
N ASN A 20 6.23 12.74 16.81
CA ASN A 20 5.89 13.30 15.54
C ASN A 20 4.81 14.27 15.95
N ASN A 21 5.22 15.50 16.27
CA ASN A 21 4.41 16.68 16.18
C ASN A 21 4.11 16.73 14.69
N GLY A 22 3.21 15.86 14.28
CA GLY A 22 2.61 15.81 12.98
C GLY A 22 1.90 17.14 12.93
N ALA A 23 2.63 18.15 12.46
CA ALA A 23 2.05 19.11 11.59
C ALA A 23 1.08 18.30 10.74
N LYS A 24 -0.22 18.54 10.95
CA LYS A 24 -1.21 18.17 9.95
C LYS A 24 -0.81 18.99 8.74
N VAL A 25 0.19 18.51 8.00
CA VAL A 25 0.39 18.87 6.61
C VAL A 25 -1.00 18.61 6.04
N PRO A 26 -1.67 19.63 5.49
CA PRO A 26 -2.88 19.38 4.74
C PRO A 26 -2.52 18.24 3.80
N MET A 27 -3.22 17.10 3.91
CA MET A 27 -3.07 16.05 2.91
C MET A 27 -3.17 16.79 1.58
N GLU A 28 -2.11 16.77 0.79
CA GLU A 28 -2.21 17.22 -0.59
C GLU A 28 -3.47 16.56 -1.15
N PRO A 29 -4.28 17.28 -1.96
CA PRO A 29 -5.52 16.71 -2.47
C PRO A 29 -5.17 15.32 -3.01
N GLY A 30 -5.78 14.29 -2.40
CA GLY A 30 -5.47 12.91 -2.75
C GLY A 30 -5.63 12.77 -4.26
N PHE A 31 -4.81 11.92 -4.88
CA PHE A 31 -4.96 11.66 -6.30
C PHE A 31 -6.39 11.19 -6.57
N GLU A 32 -7.17 12.02 -7.26
CA GLU A 32 -8.53 11.73 -7.70
C GLU A 32 -8.46 11.47 -9.21
N GLY A 33 -8.75 10.25 -9.59
CA GLY A 33 -8.69 9.80 -10.98
C GLY A 33 -9.80 8.81 -11.26
N ARG A 34 -10.13 8.66 -12.54
CA ARG A 34 -11.11 7.68 -13.01
C ARG A 34 -10.40 6.66 -13.88
N ILE A 35 -10.53 5.39 -13.52
CA ILE A 35 -10.00 4.29 -14.32
C ILE A 35 -11.15 3.70 -15.12
N ASP A 36 -11.10 3.84 -16.45
CA ASP A 36 -12.10 3.25 -17.33
C ASP A 36 -11.85 1.75 -17.47
N LEU A 37 -12.75 0.97 -16.86
CA LEU A 37 -12.77 -0.48 -17.01
C LEU A 37 -13.41 -0.88 -18.34
N PRO A 38 -13.08 -2.07 -18.89
CA PRO A 38 -13.76 -2.60 -20.06
C PRO A 38 -15.28 -2.66 -19.85
N PRO A 39 -16.10 -2.45 -20.89
CA PRO A 39 -17.55 -2.50 -20.76
C PRO A 39 -18.05 -3.82 -20.18
N GLY A 40 -18.87 -3.73 -19.14
CA GLY A 40 -19.41 -4.90 -18.44
C GLY A 40 -18.39 -5.65 -17.58
N ALA A 41 -17.18 -5.11 -17.37
CA ALA A 41 -16.24 -5.66 -16.41
C ALA A 41 -16.64 -5.30 -14.97
N GLU A 42 -16.53 -6.27 -14.08
CA GLU A 42 -16.75 -6.12 -12.64
C GLU A 42 -15.39 -6.07 -11.92
N MET A 43 -15.23 -5.13 -11.00
CA MET A 43 -14.04 -5.05 -10.15
C MET A 43 -14.15 -6.05 -9.00
N ILE A 44 -13.21 -6.99 -8.92
CA ILE A 44 -13.20 -8.04 -7.91
C ILE A 44 -12.31 -7.65 -6.73
N ALA A 45 -11.12 -7.14 -7.01
CA ALA A 45 -10.17 -6.71 -6.00
C ALA A 45 -9.22 -5.65 -6.54
N SER A 46 -8.64 -4.85 -5.65
CA SER A 46 -7.56 -3.94 -5.96
C SER A 46 -6.47 -4.00 -4.90
N SER A 47 -5.23 -3.81 -5.32
CA SER A 47 -4.08 -3.61 -4.42
C SER A 47 -3.18 -2.51 -4.97
N LEU A 48 -2.44 -1.84 -4.08
CA LEU A 48 -1.52 -0.75 -4.41
C LEU A 48 -0.12 -1.13 -3.93
N ASP A 49 0.85 -1.07 -4.84
CA ASP A 49 2.28 -1.19 -4.54
C ASP A 49 3.05 0.00 -5.12
N GLY A 50 3.53 0.88 -4.23
CA GLY A 50 4.17 2.14 -4.60
C GLY A 50 3.27 3.00 -5.48
N SER A 51 3.62 3.09 -6.76
CA SER A 51 2.91 3.87 -7.78
C SER A 51 2.03 3.02 -8.69
N ASN A 52 1.88 1.71 -8.43
CA ASN A 52 1.14 0.80 -9.30
C ASN A 52 -0.07 0.22 -8.57
N ILE A 53 -1.24 0.34 -9.17
CA ILE A 53 -2.47 -0.30 -8.71
C ILE A 53 -2.69 -1.55 -9.56
N LEU A 54 -2.72 -2.71 -8.90
CA LEU A 54 -3.21 -3.94 -9.49
C LEU A 54 -4.72 -3.99 -9.34
N LEU A 55 -5.42 -4.21 -10.45
CA LEU A 55 -6.86 -4.38 -10.50
C LEU A 55 -7.17 -5.78 -10.99
N SER A 56 -7.84 -6.57 -10.16
CA SER A 56 -8.41 -7.85 -10.56
C SER A 56 -9.84 -7.61 -11.00
N VAL A 57 -10.12 -7.85 -12.28
CA VAL A 57 -11.44 -7.65 -12.87
C VAL A 57 -11.97 -8.95 -13.47
N ARG A 58 -13.29 -9.12 -13.44
CA ARG A 58 -13.99 -10.13 -14.21
C ARG A 58 -14.60 -9.47 -15.43
N LEU A 59 -14.27 -9.93 -16.62
CA LEU A 59 -14.82 -9.42 -17.87
C LEU A 59 -16.27 -9.86 -18.04
N ALA A 60 -17.00 -9.21 -18.95
CA ALA A 60 -18.39 -9.56 -19.26
C ALA A 60 -18.56 -11.03 -19.72
N GLY A 61 -17.51 -11.63 -20.28
CA GLY A 61 -17.48 -13.06 -20.66
C GLY A 61 -17.31 -14.04 -19.50
N GLY A 62 -17.07 -13.56 -18.28
CA GLY A 62 -16.77 -14.37 -17.10
C GLY A 62 -15.27 -14.59 -16.85
N ASP A 63 -14.44 -14.34 -17.86
CA ASP A 63 -12.98 -14.47 -17.77
C ASP A 63 -12.38 -13.49 -16.76
N SER A 64 -11.33 -13.93 -16.08
CA SER A 64 -10.63 -13.09 -15.11
C SER A 64 -9.42 -12.42 -15.76
N GLN A 65 -9.18 -11.16 -15.42
CA GLN A 65 -8.09 -10.38 -15.97
C GLN A 65 -7.46 -9.50 -14.90
N LEU A 66 -6.13 -9.41 -14.93
CA LEU A 66 -5.37 -8.46 -14.13
C LEU A 66 -4.97 -7.26 -14.98
N LEU A 67 -5.16 -6.07 -14.44
CA LEU A 67 -4.74 -4.80 -15.03
C LEU A 67 -3.77 -4.13 -14.06
N VAL A 68 -2.66 -3.62 -14.57
CA VAL A 68 -1.74 -2.80 -13.78
C VAL A 68 -1.88 -1.36 -14.23
N TYR A 69 -2.36 -0.49 -13.34
CA TYR A 69 -2.47 0.94 -13.56
C TYR A 69 -1.31 1.67 -12.88
N SER A 70 -0.50 2.40 -13.63
CA SER A 70 0.56 3.24 -13.08
C SER A 70 0.00 4.62 -12.76
N LEU A 71 0.08 5.03 -11.49
CA LEU A 71 -0.23 6.38 -11.03
C LEU A 71 0.81 7.41 -11.50
N ALA A 72 2.04 6.97 -11.81
CA ALA A 72 3.09 7.85 -12.32
C ALA A 72 2.88 8.20 -13.80
N GLU A 73 2.33 7.26 -14.57
CA GLU A 73 2.06 7.43 -16.01
C GLU A 73 0.59 7.71 -16.33
N ASP A 74 -0.27 7.66 -15.30
CA ASP A 74 -1.72 7.82 -15.38
C ASP A 74 -2.39 6.94 -16.46
N ARG A 75 -1.97 5.67 -16.53
CA ARG A 75 -2.47 4.71 -17.54
C ARG A 75 -2.31 3.26 -17.13
N ILE A 76 -3.04 2.37 -17.81
CA ILE A 76 -2.82 0.93 -17.73
C ILE A 76 -1.52 0.60 -18.46
N VAL A 77 -0.54 0.06 -17.73
CA VAL A 77 0.79 -0.32 -18.23
C VAL A 77 0.91 -1.82 -18.52
N ALA A 78 0.05 -2.65 -17.94
CA ALA A 78 0.03 -4.09 -18.21
C ALA A 78 -1.37 -4.68 -18.12
N ARG A 79 -1.57 -5.76 -18.87
CA ARG A 79 -2.81 -6.56 -18.88
C ARG A 79 -2.44 -8.03 -18.99
N VAL A 80 -2.94 -8.85 -18.08
CA VAL A 80 -2.63 -10.28 -17.99
C VAL A 80 -3.94 -11.05 -17.90
N ALA A 81 -4.17 -12.00 -18.80
CA ALA A 81 -5.29 -12.92 -18.72
C ALA A 81 -5.04 -13.98 -17.66
N ILE A 82 -6.10 -14.42 -16.97
CA ILE A 82 -6.05 -15.57 -16.06
C ILE A 82 -7.01 -16.61 -16.64
N ASP A 83 -6.46 -17.77 -16.98
CA ASP A 83 -7.18 -18.95 -17.51
C ASP A 83 -7.48 -19.97 -16.40
#